data_AF-A0A7C3QNY6-F1
#
_entry.id   AF-A0A7C3QNY6-F1
#
_cell.length_a   1.000
_cell.length_b   1.000
_cell.length_c   1.000
_cell.angle_alpha   90.00
_cell.angle_beta   90.00
_cell.angle_gamma   90.00
#
_symmetry.space_group_name_H-M   'P 1'
#
loop_
_entity.id
_entity.type
_entity.pdbx_description
1 polymer ?
#
loop_
_entity_poly.entity_id
_entity_poly.type
_entity_poly.pdbx_seq_one_letter_code
_entity_poly.pdbx_strand_id
1 'polypeptide(L)' 'MNKISQMLTLQQELNDATNGKGWEKGITKNGKLIDWKRCIYLECAELIE' A
#
# COMPACT_ATOMS: atom_id res chain seq x y z
N MET A 1 -22.51 -2.47 -4.27
CA MET A 1 -21.14 -2.03 -4.62
C MET A 1 -20.36 -3.26 -5.08
N ASN A 2 -19.57 -3.17 -6.16
CA ASN A 2 -18.71 -4.28 -6.60
C ASN A 2 -17.67 -4.58 -5.48
N LYS A 3 -17.43 -5.85 -5.16
CA LYS A 3 -16.43 -6.25 -4.14
C LYS A 3 -15.05 -5.68 -4.42
N ILE A 4 -14.63 -5.61 -5.69
CA ILE A 4 -13.35 -4.99 -6.07
C ILE A 4 -13.33 -3.50 -5.70
N SER A 5 -14.43 -2.78 -5.97
CA SER A 5 -14.54 -1.37 -5.60
C SER A 5 -14.43 -1.18 -4.08
N GLN A 6 -15.04 -2.07 -3.29
CA GLN A 6 -14.93 -2.02 -1.83
C GLN A 6 -13.48 -2.25 -1.36
N MET A 7 -12.78 -3.25 -1.92
CA MET A 7 -11.38 -3.51 -1.58
C MET A 7 -10.47 -2.32 -1.92
N LEU A 8 -10.68 -1.69 -3.08
CA LEU A 8 -9.93 -0.50 -3.46
C LEU A 8 -10.19 0.68 -2.52
N THR A 9 -11.44 0.88 -2.08
CA THR A 9 -11.79 1.90 -1.08
C THR A 9 -11.06 1.65 0.24
N LEU A 10 -11.14 0.42 0.77
CA LEU A 10 -10.47 0.06 2.03
C LEU A 10 -8.95 0.22 1.93
N GLN A 11 -8.36 -0.13 0.79
CA GLN A 11 -6.92 0.01 0.57
C GLN A 11 -6.49 1.48 0.54
N GLN A 12 -7.30 2.36 -0.06
CA GLN A 12 -7.04 3.80 -0.02
C GLN A 12 -7.09 4.34 1.42
N GLU A 13 -8.13 3.98 2.18
CA GLU A 13 -8.30 4.42 3.56
C GLU A 13 -7.12 3.98 4.45
N LEU A 14 -6.68 2.73 4.29
CA LEU A 14 -5.53 2.18 5.01
C LEU A 14 -4.24 2.91 4.64
N ASN A 15 -3.99 3.12 3.34
CA ASN A 15 -2.78 3.80 2.87
C ASN A 15 -2.76 5.27 3.30
N ASP A 16 -3.88 5.98 3.26
CA ASP A 16 -3.99 7.36 3.73
C ASP A 16 -3.70 7.46 5.23
N ALA A 17 -4.25 6.54 6.04
CA ALA A 17 -3.99 6.52 7.49
C ALA A 17 -2.51 6.22 7.80
N THR A 18 -1.94 5.25 7.10
CA THR A 18 -0.57 4.76 7.34
C THR A 18 0.48 5.73 6.81
N ASN A 19 0.38 6.07 5.52
CA ASN A 19 1.39 6.79 4.77
C ASN A 19 1.09 8.28 4.65
N GLY A 20 -0.13 8.73 4.98
CA GLY A 20 -0.57 10.10 4.77
C GLY A 20 -1.14 10.31 3.36
N LYS A 21 -2.09 11.25 3.24
CA LYS A 21 -2.67 11.62 1.93
C LYS A 21 -1.59 12.06 0.95
N GLY A 22 -1.72 11.66 -0.32
CA GLY A 22 -0.71 11.94 -1.34
C GLY A 22 0.45 10.95 -1.37
N TRP A 23 0.34 9.81 -0.66
CA TRP A 23 1.31 8.71 -0.70
C TRP A 23 1.54 8.15 -2.11
N GLU A 24 0.59 8.36 -3.02
CA GLU A 24 0.65 7.98 -4.43
C GLU A 24 1.83 8.66 -5.17
N LYS A 25 2.39 9.75 -4.60
CA LYS A 25 3.62 10.39 -5.07
C LYS A 25 4.89 9.60 -4.75
N GLY A 26 4.77 8.47 -4.06
CA GLY A 26 5.87 7.55 -3.76
C GLY A 26 6.62 7.83 -2.45
N ILE A 27 6.17 8.79 -1.64
CA ILE A 27 6.80 9.17 -0.38
C ILE A 27 5.75 9.20 0.74
N THR A 28 6.07 8.64 1.90
CA THR A 28 5.22 8.70 3.11
C THR A 28 5.29 10.07 3.79
N LYS A 29 4.35 10.35 4.69
CA LYS A 29 4.32 11.53 5.58
C LYS A 29 5.59 11.69 6.44
N ASN A 30 6.38 10.62 6.59
CA ASN A 30 7.63 10.60 7.32
C ASN A 30 8.87 10.65 6.39
N GLY A 31 8.70 10.96 5.11
CA GLY A 31 9.80 11.10 4.15
C GLY A 31 10.41 9.78 3.65
N LYS A 32 9.81 8.63 3.96
CA LYS A 32 10.28 7.32 3.47
C LYS A 32 9.78 7.03 2.05
N LEU A 33 10.63 6.45 1.21
CA LEU A 33 10.28 5.93 -0.12
C LEU A 33 9.31 4.75 -0.01
N ILE A 34 8.29 4.76 -0.86
CA ILE A 34 7.35 3.66 -1.04
C ILE A 34 7.76 2.88 -2.29
N ASP A 35 8.03 1.59 -2.14
CA ASP A 35 8.38 0.68 -3.22
C ASP A 35 7.49 -0.56 -3.15
N TRP A 36 6.34 -0.50 -3.83
CA TRP A 36 5.35 -1.57 -3.82
C TRP A 36 5.87 -2.87 -4.44
N LYS A 37 6.80 -2.79 -5.41
CA LYS A 37 7.41 -4.00 -5.99
C LYS A 37 8.24 -4.72 -4.96
N ARG A 38 9.04 -3.98 -4.18
CA ARG A 38 9.80 -4.56 -3.06
C ARG A 38 8.86 -5.19 -2.03
N CYS A 39 7.77 -4.51 -1.64
CA CYS A 39 6.79 -5.08 -0.71
C CYS A 39 6.23 -6.41 -1.22
N ILE A 40 5.77 -6.47 -2.47
CA ILE A 40 5.22 -7.69 -3.06
C ILE A 40 6.24 -8.83 -3.05
N TYR A 41 7.50 -8.57 -3.43
CA TYR A 41 8.52 -9.63 -3.43
C TYR A 41 8.89 -10.14 -2.02
N LEU A 42 8.83 -9.29 -0.99
CA LEU A 42 9.04 -9.72 0.39
C LEU A 42 7.90 -10.64 0.85
N GLU A 43 6.65 -10.28 0.59
CA GLU A 43 5.50 -11.16 0.86
C GLU A 43 5.58 -12.47 0.07
N CYS A 44 6.07 -12.44 -1.18
CA CYS A 44 6.33 -13.67 -1.94
C CYS A 44 7.43 -14.53 -1.32
N ALA A 45 8.47 -13.93 -0.73
CA ALA A 45 9.50 -14.68 -0.02
C ALA A 45 8.94 -15.32 1.25
N GLU A 46 8.13 -14.57 2.02
CA GLU A 46 7.43 -15.08 3.21
C GLU A 46 6.42 -16.20 2.87
N LEU A 47 5.82 -16.17 1.68
CA LEU A 47 4.94 -17.25 1.20
C LEU A 47 5.71 -18.54 0.85
N ILE A 48 6.98 -18.42 0.43
CA ILE A 48 7.82 -19.56 0.06
C ILE A 48 8.39 -20.26 1.31
N GLU A 49 8.69 -19.49 2.35
CA GLU A 49 9.18 -19.98 3.66
C GLU A 49 8.09 -20.71 4.47
#